data_AF-A0A3G2R5K6-F1
#
_entry.id   AF-A0A3G2R5K6-F1
#
_cell.length_a   1.000
_cell.length_b   1.000
_cell.length_c   1.000
_cell.angle_alpha   90.00
_cell.angle_beta   90.00
_cell.angle_gamma   90.00
#
_symmetry.space_group_name_H-M   'P 1'
#
loop_
_entity.id
_entity.type
_entity.pdbx_description
1 polymer ?
#
loop_
_entity_poly.entity_id
_entity_poly.type
_entity_poly.pdbx_seq_one_letter_code
_entity_poly.pdbx_strand_id
1 'polypeptide(L)'
;MPGGRKLMFNNNKGSALVMVMMYALILTILGTSVLAITMNEYRMEKAYRDSVAAYYLAEAGLEKAIYNIAEMENISTDLSFQTWEMDAGDQDLLKPESHGNYTVSVENVQLDDIIYVDEQQTVVYKRIYKISLKSQASMEGMTREIEAGIRVEDYEAGGIENKVEILYWRQIR
;
A
#
# COMPACT_ATOMS: atom_id res chain seq x y z
N MET A 1 -69.00 14.85 -65.03
CA MET A 1 -67.56 15.13 -65.18
C MET A 1 -66.88 14.83 -63.85
N PRO A 2 -65.95 13.85 -63.76
CA PRO A 2 -65.39 13.41 -62.48
C PRO A 2 -64.10 14.18 -62.15
N GLY A 3 -64.10 14.93 -61.05
CA GLY A 3 -62.90 15.56 -60.49
C GLY A 3 -62.24 14.62 -59.48
N GLY A 4 -61.27 13.82 -59.93
CA GLY A 4 -60.52 12.91 -59.06
C GLY A 4 -59.66 13.70 -58.05
N ARG A 5 -59.86 13.44 -56.75
CA ARG A 5 -58.97 13.96 -55.69
C ARG A 5 -57.59 13.32 -55.82
N LYS A 6 -56.59 14.14 -56.16
CA LYS A 6 -55.18 13.74 -56.15
C LYS A 6 -54.69 13.74 -54.70
N LEU A 7 -54.57 12.57 -54.09
CA LEU A 7 -53.92 12.41 -52.78
C LEU A 7 -52.41 12.72 -52.96
N MET A 8 -51.97 13.86 -52.44
CA MET A 8 -50.56 14.26 -52.42
C MET A 8 -49.84 13.50 -51.31
N PHE A 9 -49.26 12.34 -51.61
CA PHE A 9 -48.31 11.70 -50.70
C PHE A 9 -47.00 12.49 -50.74
N ASN A 10 -46.70 13.21 -49.66
CA ASN A 10 -45.44 13.95 -49.51
C ASN A 10 -44.29 12.93 -49.35
N ASN A 11 -43.37 12.88 -50.32
CA ASN A 11 -42.32 11.88 -50.41
C ASN A 11 -41.14 12.23 -49.47
N ASN A 12 -41.32 12.07 -48.15
CA ASN A 12 -40.32 12.37 -47.10
C ASN A 12 -39.18 11.34 -46.97
N LYS A 13 -38.87 10.57 -48.03
CA LYS A 13 -37.96 9.41 -47.99
C LYS A 13 -36.52 9.75 -47.56
N GLY A 14 -36.07 11.00 -47.68
CA GLY A 14 -34.75 11.44 -47.20
C GLY A 14 -34.68 11.76 -45.70
N SER A 15 -35.80 12.16 -45.08
CA SER A 15 -35.82 12.61 -43.67
C SER A 15 -35.62 11.46 -42.67
N ALA A 16 -36.08 10.25 -43.02
CA ALA A 16 -35.89 9.05 -42.20
C ALA A 16 -34.40 8.67 -42.10
N LEU A 17 -33.65 8.79 -43.20
CA LEU A 17 -32.21 8.53 -43.22
C LEU A 17 -31.47 9.51 -42.29
N VAL A 18 -31.77 10.80 -42.40
CA VAL A 18 -31.16 11.84 -41.55
C VAL A 18 -31.45 11.59 -40.07
N MET A 19 -32.68 11.22 -39.74
CA MET A 19 -33.07 10.89 -38.37
C MET A 19 -32.30 9.69 -37.81
N VAL A 20 -32.16 8.61 -38.59
CA VAL A 20 -31.35 7.43 -38.19
C VAL A 20 -29.89 7.82 -38.00
N MET A 21 -29.33 8.64 -38.87
CA MET A 21 -27.95 9.12 -38.73
C MET A 21 -27.76 9.99 -37.49
N MET A 22 -28.73 10.84 -37.14
CA MET A 22 -28.70 11.61 -35.90
C MET A 22 -28.73 10.72 -34.67
N TYR A 23 -29.63 9.73 -34.63
CA TYR A 23 -29.67 8.76 -33.54
C TYR A 23 -28.39 7.92 -33.46
N ALA A 24 -27.87 7.46 -34.60
CA ALA A 24 -26.63 6.72 -34.66
C ALA A 24 -25.46 7.56 -34.11
N LEU A 25 -25.39 8.85 -34.46
CA LEU A 25 -24.37 9.76 -33.94
C LEU A 25 -24.48 9.97 -32.42
N ILE A 26 -25.69 10.12 -31.89
CA ILE A 26 -25.90 10.22 -30.44
C ILE A 26 -25.46 8.93 -29.76
N LEU A 27 -25.86 7.77 -30.29
CA LEU A 27 -25.51 6.47 -29.73
C LEU A 27 -23.99 6.19 -29.79
N THR A 28 -23.29 6.61 -30.85
CA THR A 28 -21.83 6.43 -30.92
C THR A 28 -21.09 7.33 -29.95
N ILE A 29 -21.53 8.58 -29.75
CA ILE A 29 -20.93 9.47 -28.75
C ILE A 29 -21.14 8.89 -27.35
N LEU A 30 -22.35 8.43 -27.03
CA LEU A 30 -22.66 7.82 -25.74
C LEU A 30 -21.87 6.52 -25.55
N GLY A 31 -21.84 5.64 -26.55
CA GLY A 31 -21.12 4.37 -26.51
C GLY A 31 -19.62 4.55 -26.30
N THR A 32 -18.99 5.47 -27.02
CA THR A 32 -17.55 5.75 -26.87
C THR A 32 -17.24 6.42 -25.52
N SER A 33 -18.13 7.28 -25.02
CA SER A 33 -17.99 7.92 -23.71
C SER A 33 -18.02 6.91 -22.57
N VAL A 34 -18.95 5.95 -22.61
CA VAL A 34 -19.02 4.87 -21.62
C VAL A 34 -17.76 4.01 -21.66
N LEU A 35 -17.31 3.59 -22.85
CA LEU A 35 -16.09 2.79 -23.00
C LEU A 35 -14.86 3.53 -22.45
N ALA A 36 -14.74 4.83 -22.69
CA ALA A 36 -13.65 5.65 -22.18
C ALA A 36 -13.67 5.71 -20.64
N ILE A 37 -14.84 5.90 -20.03
CA ILE A 37 -15.01 5.90 -18.57
C ILE A 37 -14.62 4.54 -18.00
N THR A 38 -15.15 3.44 -18.55
CA THR A 38 -14.86 2.08 -18.08
C THR A 38 -13.38 1.74 -18.17
N MET A 39 -12.70 2.11 -19.25
CA MET A 39 -11.24 1.93 -19.36
C MET A 39 -10.48 2.72 -18.30
N ASN A 40 -10.92 3.94 -18.00
CA ASN A 40 -10.29 4.77 -16.97
C ASN A 40 -10.51 4.18 -15.57
N GLU A 41 -11.74 3.77 -15.26
CA GLU A 41 -12.08 3.09 -14.01
C GLU A 41 -11.26 1.82 -13.82
N TYR A 42 -11.13 0.98 -14.85
CA TYR A 42 -10.32 -0.22 -14.79
C TYR A 42 -8.84 0.08 -14.46
N ARG A 43 -8.26 1.12 -15.08
CA ARG A 43 -6.88 1.54 -14.79
C ARG A 43 -6.73 2.08 -13.37
N MET A 44 -7.70 2.87 -12.91
CA MET A 44 -7.70 3.43 -11.56
C MET A 44 -7.84 2.32 -10.52
N GLU A 45 -8.73 1.35 -10.76
CA GLU A 45 -8.94 0.22 -9.87
C GLU A 45 -7.69 -0.68 -9.81
N LYS A 46 -7.02 -0.95 -10.94
CA LYS A 46 -5.75 -1.66 -10.95
C LYS A 46 -4.71 -0.94 -10.09
N ALA A 47 -4.50 0.37 -10.34
CA ALA A 47 -3.54 1.16 -9.57
C ALA A 47 -3.89 1.20 -8.08
N TYR A 48 -5.18 1.26 -7.73
CA TYR A 48 -5.64 1.19 -6.34
C TYR A 48 -5.32 -0.18 -5.71
N ARG A 49 -5.63 -1.29 -6.39
CA ARG A 49 -5.32 -2.64 -5.90
C ARG A 49 -3.82 -2.85 -5.70
N ASP A 50 -3.00 -2.43 -6.66
CA ASP A 50 -1.54 -2.53 -6.59
C ASP A 50 -1.01 -1.66 -5.45
N SER A 51 -1.61 -0.48 -5.25
CA SER A 51 -1.26 0.41 -4.14
C SER A 51 -1.62 -0.15 -2.76
N VAL A 52 -2.77 -0.80 -2.63
CA VAL A 52 -3.17 -1.51 -1.40
C VAL A 52 -2.26 -2.71 -1.16
N ALA A 53 -1.88 -3.44 -2.21
CA ALA A 53 -0.92 -4.54 -2.09
C ALA A 53 0.45 -4.05 -1.62
N ALA A 54 0.95 -2.92 -2.13
CA ALA A 54 2.21 -2.31 -1.66
C ALA A 54 2.12 -1.92 -0.18
N TYR A 55 0.98 -1.39 0.27
CA TYR A 55 0.78 -1.06 1.68
C TYR A 55 0.90 -2.30 2.58
N TYR A 56 0.19 -3.38 2.27
CA TYR A 56 0.28 -4.62 3.05
C TYR A 56 1.67 -5.25 2.99
N LEU A 57 2.37 -5.12 1.86
CA LEU A 57 3.74 -5.60 1.73
C LEU A 57 4.70 -4.80 2.63
N ALA A 58 4.53 -3.48 2.71
CA ALA A 58 5.31 -2.65 3.64
C ALA A 58 5.03 -3.00 5.11
N GLU A 59 3.77 -3.31 5.43
CA GLU A 59 3.35 -3.73 6.77
C GLU A 59 3.95 -5.08 7.17
N ALA A 60 3.88 -6.09 6.29
CA ALA A 60 4.52 -7.38 6.53
C ALA A 60 6.04 -7.24 6.75
N GLY A 61 6.69 -6.37 5.96
CA GLY A 61 8.11 -6.05 6.16
C GLY A 61 8.40 -5.46 7.53
N LEU A 62 7.57 -4.52 8.00
CA LEU A 62 7.69 -3.93 9.34
C LEU A 62 7.50 -4.97 10.43
N GLU A 63 6.48 -5.82 10.33
CA GLU A 63 6.23 -6.88 11.30
C GLU A 63 7.42 -7.84 11.39
N LYS A 64 8.01 -8.22 10.25
CA LYS A 64 9.22 -9.05 10.21
C LYS A 64 10.41 -8.34 10.86
N ALA A 65 10.63 -7.06 10.57
CA ALA A 65 11.68 -6.27 11.21
C ALA A 65 11.50 -6.19 12.73
N ILE A 66 10.27 -5.95 13.20
CA ILE A 66 9.91 -5.91 14.61
C ILE A 66 10.18 -7.27 15.29
N TYR A 67 9.80 -8.37 14.63
CA TYR A 67 10.08 -9.72 15.10
C TYR A 67 11.60 -9.95 15.23
N ASN A 68 12.37 -9.60 14.20
CA ASN A 68 13.82 -9.70 14.25
C ASN A 68 14.43 -8.89 15.39
N ILE A 69 13.93 -7.67 15.66
CA ILE A 69 14.36 -6.82 16.79
C ILE A 69 14.05 -7.49 18.14
N ALA A 70 12.90 -8.15 18.25
CA ALA A 70 12.51 -8.87 19.46
C ALA A 70 13.47 -10.04 19.78
N GLU A 71 13.99 -10.71 18.74
CA GLU A 71 14.95 -11.82 18.85
C GLU A 71 16.42 -11.38 18.99
N MET A 72 16.73 -10.09 18.87
CA MET A 72 18.11 -9.62 19.00
C MET A 72 18.62 -9.82 20.44
N GLU A 73 19.81 -10.40 20.57
CA GLU A 73 20.43 -10.61 21.89
C GLU A 73 20.82 -9.29 22.58
N ASN A 74 21.17 -8.26 21.81
CA ASN A 74 21.51 -6.94 22.34
C ASN A 74 21.12 -5.84 21.36
N ILE A 75 20.35 -4.86 21.83
CA ILE A 75 20.06 -3.65 21.05
C ILE A 75 21.21 -2.68 21.22
N SER A 76 22.21 -2.80 20.35
CA SER A 76 23.36 -1.90 20.29
C SER A 76 23.14 -0.74 19.30
N THR A 77 24.04 0.25 19.33
CA THR A 77 24.06 1.39 18.40
C THR A 77 24.07 0.98 16.91
N ASP A 78 24.47 -0.26 16.60
CA ASP A 78 24.54 -0.81 15.24
C ASP A 78 23.16 -0.96 14.57
N LEU A 79 22.09 -1.00 15.36
CA LEU A 79 20.72 -1.08 14.85
C LEU A 79 20.38 0.08 13.91
N SER A 80 21.00 1.25 14.09
CA SER A 80 20.75 2.46 13.27
C SER A 80 21.10 2.29 11.78
N PHE A 81 21.90 1.29 11.43
CA PHE A 81 22.28 0.99 10.04
C PHE A 81 21.60 -0.26 9.50
N GLN A 82 20.77 -0.92 10.31
CA GLN A 82 20.16 -2.17 9.92
C GLN A 82 19.05 -1.92 8.91
N THR A 83 19.01 -2.79 7.91
CA THR A 83 17.99 -2.82 6.87
C THR A 83 17.51 -4.25 6.73
N TRP A 84 16.19 -4.44 6.64
CA TRP A 84 15.56 -5.71 6.31
C TRP A 84 14.92 -5.61 4.94
N GLU A 85 15.28 -6.52 4.06
CA GLU A 85 14.73 -6.59 2.71
C GLU A 85 13.90 -7.86 2.54
N MET A 86 13.00 -7.84 1.57
CA MET A 86 12.26 -9.03 1.17
C MET A 86 13.23 -10.13 0.72
N ASP A 87 13.09 -11.32 1.28
CA ASP A 87 13.89 -12.50 0.93
C ASP A 87 13.05 -13.60 0.25
N ALA A 88 13.69 -14.73 -0.03
CA ALA A 88 13.03 -15.85 -0.72
C ALA A 88 11.89 -16.50 0.09
N GLY A 89 11.90 -16.36 1.41
CA GLY A 89 10.86 -16.82 2.32
C GLY A 89 9.60 -15.96 2.29
N ASP A 90 9.70 -14.73 1.80
CA ASP A 90 8.58 -13.76 1.77
C ASP A 90 7.79 -13.79 0.45
N GLN A 91 8.13 -14.70 -0.48
CA GLN A 91 7.48 -14.74 -1.79
C GLN A 91 6.01 -15.17 -1.74
N ASP A 92 5.57 -15.81 -0.65
CA ASP A 92 4.17 -16.16 -0.42
C ASP A 92 3.29 -14.93 -0.09
N LEU A 93 3.90 -13.79 0.28
CA LEU A 93 3.22 -12.50 0.42
C LEU A 93 2.80 -11.90 -0.91
N LEU A 94 3.39 -12.36 -2.02
CA LEU A 94 3.10 -11.88 -3.36
C LEU A 94 1.98 -12.72 -4.00
N LYS A 95 1.15 -12.07 -4.80
CA LYS A 95 0.21 -12.78 -5.68
C LYS A 95 1.01 -13.53 -6.76
N PRO A 96 0.50 -14.68 -7.27
CA PRO A 96 1.12 -15.38 -8.37
C PRO A 96 1.42 -14.44 -9.55
N GLU A 97 2.61 -14.55 -10.12
CA GLU A 97 3.10 -13.74 -11.25
C GLU A 97 3.21 -12.22 -10.98
N SER A 98 3.04 -11.75 -9.74
CA SER A 98 3.24 -10.35 -9.36
C SER A 98 4.66 -10.10 -8.90
N HIS A 99 5.17 -8.90 -9.19
CA HIS A 99 6.47 -8.45 -8.77
C HIS A 99 6.32 -7.35 -7.72
N GLY A 100 6.84 -7.63 -6.52
CA GLY A 100 6.90 -6.67 -5.44
C GLY A 100 8.16 -6.85 -4.61
N ASN A 101 8.47 -5.85 -3.81
CA ASN A 101 9.52 -5.89 -2.82
C ASN A 101 9.21 -4.94 -1.67
N TYR A 102 9.88 -5.16 -0.54
CA TYR A 102 9.92 -4.18 0.53
C TYR A 102 11.35 -4.05 1.07
N THR A 103 11.58 -2.90 1.69
CA THR A 103 12.79 -2.57 2.43
C THR A 103 12.38 -1.84 3.70
N VAL A 104 12.90 -2.26 4.85
CA VAL A 104 12.69 -1.61 6.14
C VAL A 104 14.02 -1.09 6.65
N SER A 105 14.10 0.20 6.94
CA SER A 105 15.25 0.87 7.55
C SER A 105 14.93 1.33 8.96
N VAL A 106 15.97 1.38 9.79
CA VAL A 106 15.92 2.05 11.08
C VAL A 106 16.24 3.54 10.87
N GLU A 107 15.30 4.42 11.18
CA GLU A 107 15.46 5.87 11.03
C GLU A 107 16.08 6.51 12.28
N ASN A 108 15.74 5.99 13.46
CA ASN A 108 16.24 6.52 14.73
C ASN A 108 16.20 5.46 15.82
N VAL A 109 17.20 5.45 16.70
CA VAL A 109 17.26 4.66 17.92
C VAL A 109 17.60 5.60 19.07
N GLN A 110 16.69 5.73 20.03
CA GLN A 110 16.86 6.58 21.20
C GLN A 110 16.76 5.75 22.48
N LEU A 111 17.78 5.84 23.35
CA LEU A 111 17.67 5.33 24.71
C LEU A 111 16.72 6.23 25.52
N ASP A 112 15.64 5.64 26.02
CA ASP A 112 14.60 6.31 26.80
C ASP A 112 14.86 6.18 28.30
N ASP A 113 15.24 4.99 28.77
CA ASP A 113 15.47 4.73 30.20
C ASP A 113 16.40 3.52 30.44
N ILE A 114 16.98 3.44 31.65
CA ILE A 114 17.74 2.30 32.14
C ILE A 114 17.20 1.89 33.51
N ILE A 115 16.78 0.64 33.63
CA ILE A 115 16.30 0.08 34.89
C ILE A 115 17.43 -0.71 35.54
N TYR A 116 17.66 -0.45 36.82
CA TYR A 116 18.71 -1.10 37.62
C TYR A 116 18.10 -2.05 38.64
N VAL A 117 18.86 -3.09 39.01
CA VAL A 117 18.47 -4.05 40.04
C VAL A 117 18.68 -3.46 41.45
N ASP A 118 19.69 -2.60 41.60
CA ASP A 118 20.10 -2.01 42.88
C ASP A 118 19.89 -0.49 42.93
N GLU A 119 19.76 0.03 44.15
CA GLU A 119 19.61 1.46 44.41
C GLU A 119 20.86 2.28 44.07
N GLN A 120 22.04 1.64 44.01
CA GLN A 120 23.30 2.31 43.65
C GLN A 120 23.49 2.42 42.12
N GLN A 121 22.53 1.91 41.33
CA GLN A 121 22.54 1.90 39.87
C GLN A 121 23.79 1.25 39.27
N THR A 122 24.26 0.17 39.87
CA THR A 122 25.49 -0.52 39.44
C THR A 122 25.22 -1.71 38.52
N VAL A 123 24.06 -2.36 38.65
CA VAL A 123 23.67 -3.54 37.88
C VAL A 123 22.44 -3.20 37.04
N VAL A 124 22.62 -3.15 35.72
CA VAL A 124 21.53 -2.91 34.77
C VAL A 124 20.66 -4.17 34.67
N TYR A 125 19.36 -3.99 34.84
CA TYR A 125 18.35 -5.03 34.61
C TYR A 125 17.88 -5.03 33.15
N LYS A 126 17.51 -3.85 32.63
CA LYS A 126 17.09 -3.67 31.25
C LYS A 126 17.29 -2.24 30.75
N ARG A 127 17.41 -2.07 29.44
CA ARG A 127 17.39 -0.78 28.76
C ARG A 127 16.10 -0.63 27.97
N ILE A 128 15.59 0.59 27.89
CA ILE A 128 14.36 0.91 27.17
C ILE A 128 14.73 1.79 26.00
N TYR A 129 14.43 1.34 24.79
CA TYR A 129 14.67 2.08 23.56
C TYR A 129 13.35 2.52 22.93
N LYS A 130 13.37 3.69 22.30
CA LYS A 130 12.37 4.12 21.32
C LYS A 130 13.02 4.09 19.95
N ILE A 131 12.46 3.29 19.04
CA ILE A 131 12.99 3.08 17.71
C ILE A 131 11.96 3.55 16.70
N SER A 132 12.40 4.33 15.71
CA SER A 132 11.59 4.66 14.54
C SER A 132 12.05 3.81 13.36
N LEU A 133 11.12 3.09 12.76
CA LEU A 133 11.31 2.26 11.59
C LEU A 133 10.58 2.88 10.41
N LYS A 134 11.18 2.84 9.23
CA LYS A 134 10.53 3.19 7.98
C LYS A 134 10.55 1.99 7.05
N SER A 135 9.39 1.63 6.53
CA SER A 135 9.25 0.60 5.50
C SER A 135 8.76 1.22 4.21
N GLN A 136 9.39 0.83 3.13
CA GLN A 136 9.02 1.18 1.78
C GLN A 136 8.78 -0.11 1.01
N ALA A 137 7.63 -0.22 0.37
CA ALA A 137 7.31 -1.34 -0.49
C ALA A 137 6.82 -0.88 -1.85
N SER A 138 7.11 -1.68 -2.88
CA SER A 138 6.68 -1.48 -4.25
C SER A 138 5.95 -2.71 -4.74
N MET A 139 4.82 -2.52 -5.42
CA MET A 139 4.06 -3.55 -6.11
C MET A 139 3.67 -3.04 -7.49
N GLU A 140 4.12 -3.70 -8.55
CA GLU A 140 3.75 -3.37 -9.94
C GLU A 140 3.91 -1.87 -10.30
N GLY A 141 4.93 -1.22 -9.71
CA GLY A 141 5.23 0.20 -9.91
C GLY A 141 4.51 1.18 -8.97
N MET A 142 3.62 0.69 -8.09
CA MET A 142 3.00 1.48 -7.02
C MET A 142 3.82 1.34 -5.74
N THR A 143 4.32 2.45 -5.22
CA THR A 143 5.10 2.49 -3.97
C THR A 143 4.26 2.99 -2.80
N ARG A 144 4.49 2.42 -1.62
CA ARG A 144 3.95 2.89 -0.34
C ARG A 144 5.00 2.92 0.75
N GLU A 145 4.92 3.95 1.59
CA GLU A 145 5.77 4.11 2.76
C GLU A 145 4.96 4.13 4.05
N ILE A 146 5.44 3.37 5.03
CA ILE A 146 4.89 3.27 6.38
C ILE A 146 6.01 3.57 7.38
N GLU A 147 5.70 4.30 8.44
CA GLU A 147 6.58 4.47 9.60
C GLU A 147 5.91 3.89 10.83
N ALA A 148 6.72 3.18 11.62
CA ALA A 148 6.32 2.63 12.88
C ALA A 148 7.28 3.10 13.98
N GLY A 149 6.72 3.57 15.08
CA GLY A 149 7.47 3.77 16.31
C GLY A 149 7.28 2.57 17.21
N ILE A 150 8.37 1.98 17.69
CA ILE A 150 8.33 0.90 18.66
C ILE A 150 9.09 1.29 19.93
N ARG A 151 8.65 0.72 21.05
CA ARG A 151 9.38 0.73 22.31
C ARG A 151 9.88 -0.66 22.57
N VAL A 152 11.17 -0.79 22.86
CA VAL A 152 11.78 -2.10 23.13
C VAL A 152 12.42 -2.11 24.50
N GLU A 153 12.09 -3.14 25.27
CA GLU A 153 12.74 -3.43 26.53
C GLU A 153 13.79 -4.53 26.30
N ASP A 154 15.05 -4.14 26.36
CA ASP A 154 16.25 -4.95 26.12
C ASP A 154 16.81 -5.45 27.46
N TYR A 155 16.73 -6.75 27.71
CA TYR A 155 17.06 -7.36 29.00
C TYR A 155 18.52 -7.81 29.05
N GLU A 156 19.29 -7.36 30.05
CA GLU A 156 20.69 -7.74 30.23
C GLU A 156 20.89 -9.19 30.71
N ALA A 157 19.88 -9.74 31.37
CA ALA A 157 19.91 -11.13 31.80
C ALA A 157 19.63 -12.05 30.60
N GLY A 158 20.67 -12.69 30.07
CA GLY A 158 20.59 -13.58 28.93
C GLY A 158 19.48 -14.64 29.06
N GLY A 159 18.73 -14.85 27.98
CA GLY A 159 17.62 -15.82 27.90
C GLY A 159 16.22 -15.23 28.07
N ILE A 160 16.09 -13.90 28.17
CA ILE A 160 14.81 -13.20 28.11
C ILE A 160 14.71 -12.49 26.75
N GLU A 161 13.69 -12.82 25.96
CA GLU A 161 13.41 -12.12 24.69
C GLU A 161 13.04 -10.65 24.93
N ASN A 162 13.39 -9.80 23.99
CA ASN A 162 13.09 -8.38 24.11
C ASN A 162 11.58 -8.16 24.00
N LYS A 163 11.04 -7.38 24.93
CA LYS A 163 9.63 -7.02 24.86
C LYS A 163 9.47 -5.82 23.94
N VAL A 164 8.73 -5.98 22.84
CA VAL A 164 8.42 -4.90 21.90
C VAL A 164 6.98 -4.43 22.05
N GLU A 165 6.78 -3.12 22.10
CA GLU A 165 5.48 -2.46 22.12
C GLU A 165 5.38 -1.47 20.96
N ILE A 166 4.32 -1.55 20.16
CA ILE A 166 4.08 -0.61 19.07
C ILE A 166 3.51 0.68 19.64
N LEU A 167 4.21 1.80 19.46
CA LEU A 167 3.78 3.12 19.89
C LEU A 167 2.86 3.79 18.87
N TYR A 168 3.22 3.68 17.59
CA TYR A 168 2.40 4.22 16.51
C TYR A 168 2.67 3.52 15.20
N TRP A 169 1.70 3.62 14.30
CA TRP A 169 1.75 3.13 12.94
C TRP A 169 1.15 4.19 12.02
N ARG A 170 1.92 4.67 11.04
CA ARG A 170 1.48 5.78 10.19
C ARG A 170 1.94 5.61 8.76
N GLN A 171 1.01 5.73 7.82
CA GLN A 171 1.33 5.89 6.41
C GLN A 171 1.81 7.33 6.15
N ILE A 172 2.97 7.49 5.49
CA ILE A 172 3.58 8.81 5.31
C ILE A 172 3.54 9.28 3.86
N ARG A 173 3.58 8.37 2.87
CA ARG A 173 3.23 8.67 1.47
C ARG A 173 3.05 7.41 0.63
#